data_AF-A0AA37FWB7-F1
#
_entry.id   AF-A0AA37FWB7-F1
#
_cell.length_a   1.000
_cell.length_b   1.000
_cell.length_c   1.000
_cell.angle_alpha   90.00
_cell.angle_beta   90.00
_cell.angle_gamma   90.00
#
_symmetry.space_group_name_H-M   'P 1'
#
loop_
_entity.id
_entity.type
_entity.pdbx_description
1 polymer ?
#
loop_
_entity_poly.entity_id
_entity_poly.type
_entity_poly.pdbx_seq_one_letter_code
_entity_poly.pdbx_strand_id
1 'polypeptide(L)'
;MKRITTQVVIIGGGATGAGIMRDCALRGIDCILLERDDVAAGTTGRNHGLLHSGARYAVTDQESARECIQENRILKRIASHCVEDTGGLFITLPEDDIHFQNTFMDACALAGIDARQLDPAEALRLEPNVNPALIGAIQVPDGTVDPFRLAAANVLDAKEHGARIFTHSKVLGLLRTQDRVHGVKAINTRTGEAFEVECQEVINAAGIWGQQICEYADLGIRMFPAKGSLLIMDYRINQLVLNRARKPADADILVPGDTISLIGTTSSRIDYHKIDQLTVEPEEVEVLLREGIKLAPIMARTRLLRAYAGVRPLVAVDGDESGRNISRGIVLLDHAERDGLKGFNTITGGKLMTYRLMAEWATDLLAKKLGNSKPCRTAELSLPGSRDPEKVSAPGLSVPAEGSAQYRHGERVIAFFRDNPKANALICECEMVTAGEIEYALRELDVDNLVDLRRRTRLGMGPCQGELCAYRAAGLMQEYGKADGRQACVMLRQFLEERYKGTRPVLWGDALREAEFTYWIYEGLFGLGEWTAPHLVAEPPFPQDASTANPTKERSHEI
;
A
#
# COMPACT_ATOMS: atom_id res chain seq x y z
N MET A 1 5.93 -2.71 32.74
CA MET A 1 5.74 -2.79 31.28
C MET A 1 4.48 -3.60 31.02
N LYS A 2 3.54 -3.10 30.21
CA LYS A 2 2.29 -3.82 29.90
C LYS A 2 2.64 -5.12 29.16
N ARG A 3 2.05 -6.24 29.58
CA ARG A 3 2.22 -7.56 28.95
C ARG A 3 0.91 -8.05 28.37
N ILE A 4 0.96 -8.54 27.14
CA ILE A 4 -0.18 -9.08 26.40
C ILE A 4 0.21 -10.47 25.92
N THR A 5 -0.74 -11.40 25.82
CA THR A 5 -0.51 -12.75 25.31
C THR A 5 -1.36 -13.02 24.06
N THR A 6 -0.84 -13.87 23.17
CA THR A 6 -1.52 -14.35 21.95
C THR A 6 -0.89 -15.65 21.47
N GLN A 7 -1.47 -16.36 20.50
CA GLN A 7 -0.77 -17.49 19.87
C GLN A 7 0.25 -17.02 18.82
N VAL A 8 -0.15 -16.08 17.96
CA VAL A 8 0.68 -15.56 16.86
C VAL A 8 0.84 -14.04 16.94
N VAL A 9 2.08 -13.56 16.84
CA VAL A 9 2.35 -12.14 16.54
C VAL A 9 2.73 -11.98 15.06
N ILE A 10 2.09 -11.05 14.38
CA ILE A 10 2.35 -10.70 12.98
C ILE A 10 3.01 -9.32 12.96
N ILE A 11 4.20 -9.22 12.38
CA ILE A 11 4.94 -7.95 12.27
C ILE A 11 4.75 -7.39 10.86
N GLY A 12 4.07 -6.25 10.75
CA GLY A 12 3.81 -5.51 9.50
C GLY A 12 2.35 -5.56 9.05
N GLY A 13 1.73 -4.38 8.91
CA GLY A 13 0.35 -4.13 8.48
C GLY A 13 0.21 -3.82 6.99
N GLY A 14 1.11 -4.34 6.15
CA GLY A 14 0.91 -4.39 4.70
C GLY A 14 -0.10 -5.46 4.29
N ALA A 15 -0.38 -5.58 2.99
CA ALA A 15 -1.34 -6.57 2.47
C ALA A 15 -1.03 -8.01 2.92
N THR A 16 0.26 -8.40 2.92
CA THR A 16 0.69 -9.73 3.38
C THR A 16 0.32 -9.97 4.85
N GLY A 17 0.72 -9.09 5.76
CA GLY A 17 0.40 -9.25 7.18
C GLY A 17 -1.08 -9.15 7.50
N ALA A 18 -1.82 -8.25 6.82
CA ALA A 18 -3.27 -8.17 6.94
C ALA A 18 -3.96 -9.46 6.47
N GLY A 19 -3.51 -10.05 5.36
CA GLY A 19 -4.00 -11.34 4.88
C GLY A 19 -3.72 -12.48 5.85
N ILE A 20 -2.53 -12.53 6.45
CA ILE A 20 -2.16 -13.53 7.46
C ILE A 20 -3.05 -13.37 8.70
N MET A 21 -3.25 -12.14 9.15
CA MET A 21 -4.11 -11.82 10.29
C MET A 21 -5.54 -12.34 10.06
N ARG A 22 -6.08 -12.09 8.87
CA ARG A 22 -7.40 -12.59 8.45
C ARG A 22 -7.47 -14.11 8.45
N ASP A 23 -6.51 -14.79 7.83
CA ASP A 23 -6.53 -16.24 7.74
C ASP A 23 -6.37 -16.90 9.12
N CYS A 24 -5.46 -16.39 9.97
CA CYS A 24 -5.35 -16.80 11.37
C CYS A 24 -6.69 -16.70 12.09
N ALA A 25 -7.37 -15.56 11.99
CA ALA A 25 -8.64 -15.32 12.67
C ALA A 25 -9.75 -16.27 12.18
N LEU A 26 -9.86 -16.51 10.86
CA LEU A 26 -10.83 -17.45 10.28
C LEU A 26 -10.56 -18.90 10.70
N ARG A 27 -9.31 -19.26 10.96
CA ARG A 27 -8.91 -20.56 11.53
C ARG A 27 -9.00 -20.57 13.06
N GLY A 28 -9.45 -19.49 13.71
CA GLY A 28 -9.56 -19.38 15.17
C GLY A 28 -8.22 -19.41 15.90
N ILE A 29 -7.16 -18.92 15.26
CA ILE A 29 -5.84 -18.71 15.87
C ILE A 29 -5.83 -17.30 16.46
N ASP A 30 -5.64 -17.18 17.79
CA ASP A 30 -5.55 -15.86 18.45
C ASP A 30 -4.28 -15.14 17.99
N CYS A 31 -4.45 -14.03 17.29
CA CYS A 31 -3.35 -13.29 16.71
C CYS A 31 -3.41 -11.78 17.00
N ILE A 32 -2.22 -11.20 17.08
CA ILE A 32 -1.99 -9.76 17.20
C ILE A 32 -1.14 -9.30 16.00
N LEU A 33 -1.61 -8.29 15.28
CA LEU A 33 -0.81 -7.57 14.28
C LEU A 33 -0.20 -6.30 14.88
N LEU A 34 1.10 -6.09 14.67
CA LEU A 34 1.80 -4.86 15.02
C LEU A 34 2.24 -4.14 13.74
N GLU A 35 1.81 -2.90 13.57
CA GLU A 35 2.19 -2.03 12.45
C GLU A 35 2.86 -0.77 12.97
N ARG A 36 4.06 -0.45 12.46
CA ARG A 36 4.88 0.67 12.91
C ARG A 36 4.19 2.02 12.70
N ASP A 37 3.50 2.16 11.57
CA ASP A 37 2.81 3.36 11.14
C ASP A 37 1.30 3.07 11.09
N ASP A 38 0.74 2.90 9.89
CA ASP A 38 -0.68 2.61 9.69
C ASP A 38 -0.85 1.51 8.65
N VAL A 39 -2.02 0.89 8.60
CA VAL A 39 -2.35 -0.16 7.63
C VAL A 39 -2.06 0.33 6.21
N ALA A 40 -1.33 -0.49 5.45
CA ALA A 40 -0.84 -0.18 4.11
C ALA A 40 0.05 1.09 4.00
N ALA A 41 0.65 1.59 5.09
CA ALA A 41 1.54 2.75 5.04
C ALA A 41 2.87 2.48 4.30
N GLY A 42 3.30 1.21 4.18
CA GLY A 42 4.53 0.78 3.52
C GLY A 42 4.44 0.68 1.99
N THR A 43 5.06 -0.36 1.41
CA THR A 43 5.02 -0.62 -0.05
C THR A 43 3.61 -0.87 -0.58
N THR A 44 2.73 -1.48 0.21
CA THR A 44 1.32 -1.71 -0.17
C THR A 44 0.63 -0.41 -0.58
N GLY A 45 0.80 0.69 0.16
CA GLY A 45 0.21 1.99 -0.22
C GLY A 45 1.00 2.77 -1.29
N ARG A 46 2.09 2.21 -1.81
CA ARG A 46 3.01 2.87 -2.75
C ARG A 46 3.18 2.07 -4.05
N ASN A 47 2.07 1.61 -4.60
CA ASN A 47 1.98 0.96 -5.90
C ASN A 47 0.93 1.67 -6.78
N HIS A 48 0.83 1.32 -8.07
CA HIS A 48 -0.14 1.94 -9.00
C HIS A 48 -1.60 1.48 -8.85
N GLY A 49 -1.87 0.45 -8.03
CA GLY A 49 -3.21 -0.13 -7.89
C GLY A 49 -3.62 -1.04 -9.05
N LEU A 50 -2.67 -1.73 -9.68
CA LEU A 50 -2.94 -2.64 -10.80
C LEU A 50 -3.27 -4.04 -10.29
N LEU A 51 -4.47 -4.52 -10.62
CA LEU A 51 -4.84 -5.93 -10.52
C LEU A 51 -4.45 -6.63 -11.83
N HIS A 52 -3.17 -6.97 -11.97
CA HIS A 52 -2.69 -7.60 -13.21
C HIS A 52 -3.12 -9.07 -13.29
N SER A 53 -3.40 -9.52 -14.50
CA SER A 53 -3.64 -10.92 -14.88
C SER A 53 -2.37 -11.78 -14.83
N GLY A 54 -1.19 -11.15 -14.79
CA GLY A 54 0.09 -11.84 -14.91
C GLY A 54 0.59 -12.02 -16.34
N ALA A 55 -0.09 -11.44 -17.33
CA ALA A 55 0.25 -11.58 -18.75
C ALA A 55 1.71 -11.19 -19.07
N ARG A 56 2.23 -10.16 -18.41
CA ARG A 56 3.65 -9.76 -18.53
C ARG A 56 4.63 -10.81 -17.99
N TYR A 57 4.23 -11.59 -16.98
CA TYR A 57 5.06 -12.66 -16.45
C TYR A 57 4.98 -13.92 -17.31
N ALA A 58 3.90 -14.13 -18.06
CA ALA A 58 3.71 -15.35 -18.84
C ALA A 58 4.90 -15.65 -19.78
N VAL A 59 5.53 -14.61 -20.32
CA VAL A 59 6.69 -14.74 -21.22
C VAL A 59 8.01 -15.10 -20.52
N THR A 60 8.13 -14.91 -19.20
CA THR A 60 9.39 -15.09 -18.43
C THR A 60 9.28 -16.06 -17.26
N ASP A 61 8.09 -16.21 -16.69
CA ASP A 61 7.81 -16.93 -15.44
C ASP A 61 6.35 -17.42 -15.47
N GLN A 62 6.16 -18.62 -16.02
CA GLN A 62 4.86 -19.25 -16.19
C GLN A 62 4.19 -19.62 -14.86
N GLU A 63 4.97 -19.90 -13.81
CA GLU A 63 4.44 -20.21 -12.49
C GLU A 63 3.83 -18.95 -11.87
N SER A 64 4.59 -17.86 -11.81
CA SER A 64 4.06 -16.55 -11.37
C SER A 64 2.82 -16.16 -12.18
N ALA A 65 2.82 -16.38 -13.50
CA ALA A 65 1.69 -16.01 -14.35
C ALA A 65 0.40 -16.77 -13.96
N ARG A 66 0.50 -18.08 -13.68
CA ARG A 66 -0.63 -18.91 -13.23
C ARG A 66 -1.14 -18.49 -11.86
N GLU A 67 -0.25 -18.26 -10.91
CA GLU A 67 -0.61 -17.75 -9.58
C GLU A 67 -1.35 -16.41 -9.70
N CYS A 68 -0.85 -15.50 -10.54
CA CYS A 68 -1.43 -14.18 -10.72
C CYS A 68 -2.85 -14.23 -11.31
N ILE A 69 -3.10 -15.04 -12.34
CA ILE A 69 -4.44 -15.12 -12.93
C ILE A 69 -5.45 -15.81 -12.01
N GLN A 70 -4.99 -16.81 -11.24
CA GLN A 70 -5.83 -17.46 -10.24
C GLN A 70 -6.23 -16.47 -9.14
N GLU A 71 -5.26 -15.77 -8.55
CA GLU A 71 -5.53 -14.79 -7.50
C GLU A 71 -6.30 -13.58 -8.04
N ASN A 72 -6.06 -13.16 -9.29
CA ASN A 72 -6.85 -12.11 -9.95
C ASN A 72 -8.35 -12.43 -9.94
N ARG A 73 -8.72 -13.64 -10.38
CA ARG A 73 -10.11 -14.10 -10.39
C ARG A 73 -10.68 -14.22 -8.98
N ILE A 74 -9.89 -14.68 -8.01
CA ILE A 74 -10.30 -14.77 -6.60
C ILE A 74 -10.59 -13.37 -6.05
N LEU A 75 -9.69 -12.40 -6.24
CA LEU A 75 -9.83 -11.04 -5.70
C LEU A 75 -11.00 -10.28 -6.33
N LYS A 76 -11.26 -10.43 -7.64
CA LYS A 76 -12.48 -9.90 -8.28
C LYS A 76 -13.77 -10.37 -7.59
N ARG A 77 -13.76 -11.60 -7.05
CA ARG A 77 -14.90 -12.19 -6.33
C ARG A 77 -14.95 -11.78 -4.87
N ILE A 78 -13.87 -11.97 -4.11
CA ILE A 78 -13.89 -11.80 -2.63
C ILE A 78 -13.75 -10.34 -2.20
N ALA A 79 -13.20 -9.48 -3.06
CA ALA A 79 -12.85 -8.10 -2.77
C ALA A 79 -13.48 -7.12 -3.78
N SER A 80 -14.71 -7.38 -4.23
CA SER A 80 -15.37 -6.63 -5.32
C SER A 80 -15.45 -5.12 -5.07
N HIS A 81 -15.65 -4.63 -3.83
CA HIS A 81 -15.63 -3.18 -3.55
C HIS A 81 -14.21 -2.56 -3.54
N CYS A 82 -13.17 -3.39 -3.49
CA CYS A 82 -11.78 -2.95 -3.61
C CYS A 82 -11.31 -2.94 -5.07
N VAL A 83 -12.06 -3.57 -5.98
CA VAL A 83 -11.62 -3.90 -7.34
C VAL A 83 -12.54 -3.28 -8.38
N GLU A 84 -11.95 -2.62 -9.38
CA GLU A 84 -12.65 -2.24 -10.59
C GLU A 84 -12.21 -3.18 -11.72
N ASP A 85 -13.17 -3.89 -12.34
CA ASP A 85 -12.87 -4.77 -13.48
C ASP A 85 -12.76 -3.96 -14.77
N THR A 86 -11.66 -3.24 -14.89
CA THR A 86 -11.41 -2.35 -16.04
C THR A 86 -10.93 -3.09 -17.27
N GLY A 87 -10.49 -4.35 -17.16
CA GLY A 87 -9.66 -4.98 -18.19
C GLY A 87 -8.32 -4.26 -18.38
N GLY A 88 -7.52 -4.78 -19.30
CA GLY A 88 -6.26 -4.17 -19.72
C GLY A 88 -6.00 -4.34 -21.20
N LEU A 89 -5.20 -3.43 -21.74
CA LEU A 89 -4.82 -3.36 -23.13
C LEU A 89 -3.30 -3.21 -23.24
N PHE A 90 -2.65 -4.20 -23.83
CA PHE A 90 -1.25 -4.18 -24.20
C PHE A 90 -1.14 -3.70 -25.65
N ILE A 91 -0.64 -2.48 -25.86
CA ILE A 91 -0.52 -1.87 -27.19
C ILE A 91 0.90 -2.04 -27.76
N THR A 92 0.98 -2.23 -29.07
CA THR A 92 2.22 -2.20 -29.84
C THR A 92 2.25 -0.91 -30.65
N LEU A 93 3.30 -0.11 -30.49
CA LEU A 93 3.53 1.09 -31.30
C LEU A 93 4.50 0.79 -32.46
N PRO A 94 4.65 1.68 -33.45
CA PRO A 94 5.51 1.44 -34.61
C PRO A 94 6.99 1.16 -34.27
N GLU A 95 7.48 1.64 -33.13
CA GLU A 95 8.84 1.37 -32.65
C GLU A 95 9.01 0.03 -31.92
N ASP A 96 7.92 -0.69 -31.64
CA ASP A 96 7.95 -2.00 -30.99
C ASP A 96 7.96 -3.14 -32.02
N ASP A 97 8.45 -4.32 -31.61
CA ASP A 97 8.38 -5.53 -32.42
C ASP A 97 6.97 -6.13 -32.38
N ILE A 98 6.24 -6.07 -33.49
CA ILE A 98 4.89 -6.63 -33.62
C ILE A 98 4.86 -8.15 -33.42
N HIS A 99 5.95 -8.86 -33.72
CA HIS A 99 6.01 -10.32 -33.56
C HIS A 99 6.02 -10.75 -32.09
N PHE A 100 6.34 -9.84 -31.16
CA PHE A 100 6.24 -10.11 -29.73
C PHE A 100 4.81 -10.47 -29.31
N GLN A 101 3.78 -9.98 -30.02
CA GLN A 101 2.39 -10.32 -29.73
C GLN A 101 2.10 -11.82 -29.83
N ASN A 102 2.70 -12.52 -30.79
CA ASN A 102 2.50 -13.96 -30.95
C ASN A 102 3.02 -14.72 -29.73
N THR A 103 4.27 -14.44 -29.35
CA THR A 103 4.89 -15.02 -28.15
C THR A 103 4.09 -14.70 -26.89
N PHE A 104 3.58 -13.47 -26.79
CA PHE A 104 2.78 -13.03 -25.65
C PHE A 104 1.45 -13.79 -25.56
N MET A 105 0.74 -13.97 -26.67
CA MET A 105 -0.53 -14.70 -26.75
C MET A 105 -0.34 -16.18 -26.39
N ASP A 106 0.65 -16.85 -26.98
CA ASP A 106 0.96 -18.26 -26.69
C ASP A 106 1.29 -18.45 -25.22
N ALA A 107 2.11 -17.55 -24.65
CA ALA A 107 2.46 -17.59 -23.24
C ALA A 107 1.25 -17.38 -22.33
N CYS A 108 0.36 -16.44 -22.67
CA CYS A 108 -0.88 -16.20 -21.92
C CYS A 108 -1.78 -17.44 -21.92
N ALA A 109 -1.94 -18.09 -23.09
CA ALA A 109 -2.72 -19.32 -23.21
C ALA A 109 -2.15 -20.45 -22.32
N LEU A 110 -0.82 -20.64 -22.30
CA LEU A 110 -0.14 -21.61 -21.44
C LEU A 110 -0.31 -21.35 -19.93
N ALA A 111 -0.50 -20.08 -19.55
CA ALA A 111 -0.77 -19.66 -18.18
C ALA A 111 -2.27 -19.68 -17.82
N GLY A 112 -3.17 -19.94 -18.79
CA GLY A 112 -4.62 -19.89 -18.58
C GLY A 112 -5.19 -18.46 -18.50
N ILE A 113 -4.50 -17.49 -19.09
CA ILE A 113 -4.90 -16.09 -19.19
C ILE A 113 -5.70 -15.90 -20.48
N ASP A 114 -6.90 -15.34 -20.35
CA ASP A 114 -7.79 -15.06 -21.49
C ASP A 114 -7.31 -13.79 -22.22
N ALA A 115 -6.41 -13.98 -23.19
CA ALA A 115 -5.87 -12.89 -24.00
C ALA A 115 -6.55 -12.86 -25.38
N ARG A 116 -6.95 -11.67 -25.83
CA ARG A 116 -7.61 -11.47 -27.13
C ARG A 116 -6.88 -10.41 -27.94
N GLN A 117 -6.36 -10.79 -29.10
CA GLN A 117 -5.78 -9.84 -30.04
C GLN A 117 -6.87 -8.96 -30.65
N LEU A 118 -6.62 -7.65 -30.74
CA LEU A 118 -7.54 -6.65 -31.28
C LEU A 118 -6.92 -5.94 -32.47
N ASP A 119 -7.79 -5.55 -33.42
CA ASP A 119 -7.45 -4.57 -34.44
C ASP A 119 -7.25 -3.17 -33.82
N PRO A 120 -6.30 -2.35 -34.32
CA PRO A 120 -6.10 -0.98 -33.84
C PRO A 120 -7.36 -0.11 -33.76
N ALA A 121 -8.28 -0.22 -34.73
CA ALA A 121 -9.52 0.55 -34.70
C ALA A 121 -10.48 0.04 -33.60
N GLU A 122 -10.46 -1.25 -33.28
CA GLU A 122 -11.23 -1.78 -32.14
C GLU A 122 -10.66 -1.28 -30.81
N ALA A 123 -9.34 -1.33 -30.65
CA ALA A 123 -8.66 -0.81 -29.48
C ALA A 123 -8.95 0.69 -29.23
N LEU A 124 -8.93 1.52 -30.28
CA LEU A 124 -9.28 2.95 -30.19
C LEU A 124 -10.74 3.20 -29.82
N ARG A 125 -11.66 2.31 -30.21
CA ARG A 125 -13.07 2.41 -29.78
C ARG A 125 -13.24 2.09 -28.30
N LEU A 126 -12.45 1.14 -27.78
CA LEU A 126 -12.50 0.74 -26.37
C LEU A 126 -11.82 1.76 -25.46
N GLU A 127 -10.69 2.32 -25.89
CA GLU A 127 -9.93 3.33 -25.15
C GLU A 127 -9.58 4.53 -26.05
N PRO A 128 -10.47 5.54 -26.14
CA PRO A 128 -10.29 6.66 -27.06
C PRO A 128 -9.03 7.51 -26.82
N ASN A 129 -8.48 7.49 -25.59
CA ASN A 129 -7.29 8.25 -25.24
C ASN A 129 -5.98 7.46 -25.45
N VAL A 130 -6.06 6.19 -25.87
CA VAL A 130 -4.88 5.40 -26.25
C VAL A 130 -4.17 6.05 -27.45
N ASN A 131 -2.86 5.84 -27.56
CA ASN A 131 -2.10 6.40 -28.67
C ASN A 131 -2.63 5.89 -30.03
N PRO A 132 -3.14 6.78 -30.90
CA PRO A 132 -3.75 6.39 -32.18
C PRO A 132 -2.75 5.85 -33.20
N ALA A 133 -1.44 5.98 -32.96
CA ALA A 133 -0.41 5.40 -33.79
C ALA A 133 -0.21 3.89 -33.56
N LEU A 134 -0.96 3.25 -32.66
CA LEU A 134 -0.81 1.83 -32.40
C LEU A 134 -1.00 0.98 -33.67
N ILE A 135 -0.18 -0.06 -33.79
CA ILE A 135 -0.20 -1.00 -34.93
C ILE A 135 -0.75 -2.38 -34.54
N GLY A 136 -1.03 -2.58 -33.26
CA GLY A 136 -1.71 -3.77 -32.75
C GLY A 136 -2.01 -3.64 -31.25
N ALA A 137 -2.92 -4.47 -30.75
CA ALA A 137 -3.22 -4.54 -29.33
C ALA A 137 -3.66 -5.93 -28.86
N ILE A 138 -3.48 -6.21 -27.58
CA ILE A 138 -3.94 -7.43 -26.90
C ILE A 138 -4.72 -7.03 -25.65
N GLN A 139 -5.96 -7.46 -25.58
CA GLN A 139 -6.80 -7.33 -24.40
C GLN A 139 -6.53 -8.47 -23.42
N VAL A 140 -6.46 -8.17 -22.12
CA VAL A 140 -6.25 -9.15 -21.04
C VAL A 140 -7.17 -8.83 -19.85
N PRO A 141 -7.44 -9.79 -18.94
CA PRO A 141 -8.36 -9.60 -17.81
C PRO A 141 -7.66 -8.92 -16.63
N ASP A 142 -6.91 -7.86 -16.90
CA ASP A 142 -6.42 -6.96 -15.85
C ASP A 142 -7.60 -6.23 -15.19
N GLY A 143 -7.31 -5.46 -14.16
CA GLY A 143 -8.25 -4.58 -13.48
C GLY A 143 -7.48 -3.59 -12.62
N THR A 144 -8.18 -2.88 -11.76
CA THR A 144 -7.56 -2.00 -10.77
C THR A 144 -7.99 -2.45 -9.38
N VAL A 145 -7.15 -2.16 -8.39
CA VAL A 145 -7.39 -2.50 -7.00
C VAL A 145 -6.95 -1.35 -6.12
N ASP A 146 -7.78 -0.97 -5.17
CA ASP A 146 -7.42 -0.03 -4.12
C ASP A 146 -6.66 -0.78 -3.02
N PRO A 147 -5.34 -0.56 -2.88
CA PRO A 147 -4.53 -1.31 -1.93
C PRO A 147 -4.83 -0.93 -0.48
N PHE A 148 -5.34 0.28 -0.22
CA PHE A 148 -5.68 0.73 1.12
C PHE A 148 -6.96 0.06 1.61
N ARG A 149 -8.01 0.07 0.78
CA ARG A 149 -9.26 -0.64 1.05
C ARG A 149 -9.02 -2.13 1.21
N LEU A 150 -8.22 -2.73 0.32
CA LEU A 150 -7.92 -4.16 0.37
C LEU A 150 -7.26 -4.54 1.70
N ALA A 151 -6.21 -3.83 2.13
CA ALA A 151 -5.54 -4.13 3.40
C ALA A 151 -6.46 -3.88 4.60
N ALA A 152 -7.19 -2.75 4.62
CA ALA A 152 -8.12 -2.41 5.69
C ALA A 152 -9.27 -3.43 5.82
N ALA A 153 -9.82 -3.92 4.70
CA ALA A 153 -10.90 -4.90 4.72
C ALA A 153 -10.44 -6.27 5.27
N ASN A 154 -9.19 -6.67 5.03
CA ASN A 154 -8.62 -7.87 5.66
C ASN A 154 -8.47 -7.70 7.18
N VAL A 155 -7.97 -6.54 7.64
CA VAL A 155 -7.86 -6.22 9.07
C VAL A 155 -9.24 -6.19 9.73
N LEU A 156 -10.22 -5.55 9.10
CA LEU A 156 -11.60 -5.48 9.59
C LEU A 156 -12.21 -6.87 9.73
N ASP A 157 -12.05 -7.74 8.73
CA ASP A 157 -12.55 -9.12 8.79
C ASP A 157 -11.90 -9.89 9.94
N ALA A 158 -10.58 -9.73 10.14
CA ALA A 158 -9.87 -10.36 11.24
C ALA A 158 -10.38 -9.90 12.61
N LYS A 159 -10.62 -8.58 12.78
CA LYS A 159 -11.16 -8.00 14.03
C LYS A 159 -12.56 -8.52 14.35
N GLU A 160 -13.42 -8.66 13.34
CA GLU A 160 -14.75 -9.27 13.50
C GLU A 160 -14.69 -10.72 13.99
N HIS A 161 -13.57 -11.40 13.69
CA HIS A 161 -13.27 -12.75 14.17
C HIS A 161 -12.37 -12.77 15.42
N GLY A 162 -12.23 -11.64 16.13
CA GLY A 162 -11.59 -11.54 17.44
C GLY A 162 -10.09 -11.26 17.43
N ALA A 163 -9.45 -11.10 16.26
CA ALA A 163 -8.05 -10.70 16.19
C ALA A 163 -7.85 -9.25 16.62
N ARG A 164 -6.63 -8.92 17.06
CA ARG A 164 -6.28 -7.59 17.57
C ARG A 164 -5.19 -6.94 16.72
N ILE A 165 -5.26 -5.64 16.55
CA ILE A 165 -4.24 -4.84 15.85
C ILE A 165 -3.77 -3.70 16.73
N PHE A 166 -2.47 -3.40 16.65
CA PHE A 166 -1.90 -2.18 17.18
C PHE A 166 -1.15 -1.46 16.05
N THR A 167 -1.78 -0.42 15.50
CA THR A 167 -1.13 0.57 14.63
C THR A 167 -0.22 1.47 15.47
N HIS A 168 0.62 2.25 14.79
CA HIS A 168 1.60 3.15 15.39
C HIS A 168 2.44 2.46 16.48
N SER A 169 2.77 1.18 16.27
CA SER A 169 3.40 0.29 17.24
C SER A 169 4.62 -0.38 16.62
N LYS A 170 5.79 0.22 16.88
CA LYS A 170 7.07 -0.23 16.32
C LYS A 170 7.63 -1.37 17.15
N VAL A 171 7.91 -2.51 16.52
CA VAL A 171 8.70 -3.59 17.14
C VAL A 171 10.15 -3.12 17.30
N LEU A 172 10.68 -3.29 18.52
CA LEU A 172 12.04 -2.89 18.91
C LEU A 172 12.98 -4.09 19.07
N GLY A 173 12.43 -5.30 19.18
CA GLY A 173 13.20 -6.53 19.34
C GLY A 173 12.31 -7.75 19.58
N LEU A 174 12.92 -8.93 19.48
CA LEU A 174 12.29 -10.22 19.77
C LEU A 174 12.62 -10.66 21.20
N LEU A 175 11.66 -11.30 21.87
CA LEU A 175 11.88 -11.94 23.17
C LEU A 175 12.34 -13.37 22.92
N ARG A 176 13.56 -13.70 23.37
CA ARG A 176 14.23 -14.97 23.05
C ARG A 176 14.79 -15.64 24.29
N THR A 177 14.65 -16.96 24.36
CA THR A 177 15.33 -17.82 25.34
C THR A 177 15.97 -18.97 24.57
N GLN A 178 17.30 -19.06 24.60
CA GLN A 178 18.08 -20.07 23.86
C GLN A 178 17.74 -20.09 22.35
N ASP A 179 17.21 -21.20 21.85
CA ASP A 179 16.86 -21.46 20.45
C ASP A 179 15.37 -21.15 20.14
N ARG A 180 14.67 -20.41 21.02
CA ARG A 180 13.25 -20.09 20.83
C ARG A 180 12.93 -18.61 21.04
N VAL A 181 12.29 -18.02 20.03
CA VAL A 181 11.54 -16.76 20.14
C VAL A 181 10.17 -17.06 20.78
N HIS A 182 9.78 -16.25 21.75
CA HIS A 182 8.53 -16.42 22.52
C HIS A 182 7.75 -15.11 22.68
N GLY A 183 8.05 -14.10 21.86
CA GLY A 183 7.35 -12.82 21.90
C GLY A 183 8.11 -11.69 21.24
N VAL A 184 7.57 -10.48 21.38
CA VAL A 184 8.16 -9.24 20.87
C VAL A 184 8.09 -8.12 21.89
N LYS A 185 9.03 -7.19 21.81
CA LYS A 185 9.00 -5.90 22.51
C LYS A 185 8.65 -4.80 21.51
N ALA A 186 7.68 -3.96 21.85
CA ALA A 186 7.21 -2.88 20.99
C ALA A 186 7.03 -1.56 21.75
N ILE A 187 6.93 -0.47 21.01
CA ILE A 187 6.59 0.87 21.52
C ILE A 187 5.49 1.49 20.69
N ASN A 188 4.48 2.03 21.35
CA ASN A 188 3.48 2.88 20.70
C ASN A 188 4.11 4.26 20.43
N THR A 189 4.31 4.61 19.17
CA THR A 189 5.03 5.82 18.74
C THR A 189 4.24 7.12 18.97
N ARG A 190 2.92 7.00 19.24
CA ARG A 190 2.05 8.14 19.57
C ARG A 190 2.09 8.51 21.05
N THR A 191 2.19 7.52 21.92
CA THR A 191 2.15 7.71 23.39
C THR A 191 3.52 7.59 24.05
N GLY A 192 4.48 6.97 23.37
CA GLY A 192 5.79 6.61 23.93
C GLY A 192 5.75 5.39 24.87
N GLU A 193 4.60 4.74 25.04
CA GLU A 193 4.47 3.59 25.95
C GLU A 193 5.06 2.32 25.32
N ALA A 194 6.00 1.70 26.02
CA ALA A 194 6.56 0.41 25.63
C ALA A 194 5.75 -0.75 26.23
N PHE A 195 5.56 -1.82 25.46
CA PHE A 195 4.84 -3.03 25.87
C PHE A 195 5.46 -4.31 25.28
N GLU A 196 5.15 -5.45 25.88
CA GLU A 196 5.59 -6.78 25.45
C GLU A 196 4.37 -7.60 25.02
N VAL A 197 4.54 -8.40 23.97
CA VAL A 197 3.56 -9.39 23.53
C VAL A 197 4.22 -10.76 23.54
N GLU A 198 3.82 -11.62 24.48
CA GLU A 198 4.25 -13.02 24.56
C GLU A 198 3.41 -13.88 23.61
N CYS A 199 4.06 -14.78 22.87
CA CYS A 199 3.39 -15.63 21.90
C CYS A 199 4.12 -16.95 21.64
N GLN A 200 3.46 -17.86 20.93
CA GLN A 200 4.03 -19.15 20.54
C GLN A 200 4.83 -19.04 19.23
N GLU A 201 4.31 -18.27 18.27
CA GLU A 201 4.95 -18.05 16.97
C GLU A 201 4.94 -16.56 16.61
N VAL A 202 6.04 -16.09 16.03
CA VAL A 202 6.16 -14.77 15.40
C VAL A 202 6.33 -14.96 13.90
N ILE A 203 5.57 -14.21 13.10
CA ILE A 203 5.72 -14.14 11.64
C ILE A 203 6.13 -12.73 11.23
N ASN A 204 7.33 -12.63 10.64
CA ASN A 204 7.87 -11.43 10.05
C ASN A 204 7.27 -11.24 8.64
N ALA A 205 6.32 -10.31 8.52
CA ALA A 205 5.69 -9.90 7.26
C ALA A 205 5.97 -8.42 6.95
N ALA A 206 7.12 -7.90 7.41
CA ALA A 206 7.47 -6.49 7.35
C ALA A 206 7.97 -6.02 5.97
N GLY A 207 7.74 -6.80 4.90
CA GLY A 207 8.13 -6.45 3.53
C GLY A 207 9.63 -6.14 3.40
N ILE A 208 9.96 -4.94 2.89
CA ILE A 208 11.36 -4.53 2.70
C ILE A 208 12.09 -4.38 4.04
N TRP A 209 11.38 -4.06 5.12
CA TRP A 209 11.93 -3.96 6.48
C TRP A 209 12.11 -5.33 7.15
N GLY A 210 11.70 -6.41 6.48
CA GLY A 210 11.83 -7.78 7.00
C GLY A 210 13.27 -8.17 7.32
N GLN A 211 14.25 -7.59 6.60
CA GLN A 211 15.67 -7.77 6.92
C GLN A 211 16.01 -7.28 8.34
N GLN A 212 15.57 -6.07 8.71
CA GLN A 212 15.83 -5.51 10.06
C GLN A 212 15.19 -6.36 11.17
N ILE A 213 14.02 -6.94 10.91
CA ILE A 213 13.36 -7.83 11.89
C ILE A 213 14.13 -9.12 12.09
N CYS A 214 14.72 -9.69 11.03
CA CYS A 214 15.61 -10.87 11.13
C CYS A 214 16.91 -10.55 11.88
N GLU A 215 17.43 -9.34 11.75
CA GLU A 215 18.63 -8.90 12.50
C GLU A 215 18.40 -8.94 14.02
N TYR A 216 17.17 -8.70 14.51
CA TYR A 216 16.83 -8.89 15.94
C TYR A 216 16.93 -10.34 16.42
N ALA A 217 17.01 -11.30 15.51
CA ALA A 217 17.18 -12.73 15.79
C ALA A 217 18.61 -13.22 15.52
N ASP A 218 19.55 -12.33 15.18
CA ASP A 218 20.88 -12.66 14.66
C ASP A 218 20.83 -13.47 13.34
N LEU A 219 19.76 -13.31 12.55
CA LEU A 219 19.55 -14.00 11.28
C LEU A 219 19.72 -13.07 10.08
N GLY A 220 20.22 -13.64 8.96
CA GLY A 220 20.44 -12.91 7.72
C GLY A 220 19.39 -13.19 6.64
N ILE A 221 18.73 -12.12 6.17
CA ILE A 221 18.01 -12.08 4.88
C ILE A 221 18.42 -10.81 4.17
N ARG A 222 19.10 -10.92 3.03
CA ARG A 222 19.59 -9.75 2.28
C ARG A 222 18.54 -9.27 1.28
N MET A 223 18.08 -8.04 1.47
CA MET A 223 17.16 -7.35 0.56
C MET A 223 17.93 -6.56 -0.51
N PHE A 224 17.36 -6.47 -1.71
CA PHE A 224 17.84 -5.66 -2.83
C PHE A 224 16.80 -4.61 -3.19
N PRO A 225 16.78 -3.46 -2.50
CA PRO A 225 15.73 -2.48 -2.68
C PRO A 225 15.74 -1.91 -4.11
N ALA A 226 14.58 -1.97 -4.77
CA ALA A 226 14.35 -1.33 -6.06
C ALA A 226 13.28 -0.25 -5.91
N LYS A 227 13.69 1.01 -5.98
CA LYS A 227 12.81 2.18 -5.96
C LYS A 227 12.03 2.27 -7.26
N GLY A 228 10.76 2.61 -7.16
CA GLY A 228 9.92 2.94 -8.31
C GLY A 228 9.06 4.15 -8.03
N SER A 229 9.10 5.11 -8.93
CA SER A 229 8.37 6.37 -8.85
C SER A 229 7.15 6.35 -9.78
N LEU A 230 6.11 7.07 -9.37
CA LEU A 230 4.83 7.17 -10.04
C LEU A 230 4.34 8.61 -10.04
N LEU A 231 3.57 8.98 -11.07
CA LEU A 231 2.85 10.25 -11.14
C LEU A 231 1.34 10.00 -11.11
N ILE A 232 0.62 10.92 -10.47
CA ILE A 232 -0.83 10.95 -10.42
C ILE A 232 -1.30 12.16 -11.21
N MET A 233 -2.29 11.96 -12.08
CA MET A 233 -2.98 13.01 -12.84
C MET A 233 -4.20 13.50 -12.07
N ASP A 234 -4.64 14.73 -12.32
CA ASP A 234 -5.75 15.34 -11.60
C ASP A 234 -7.13 14.83 -11.99
N TYR A 235 -7.26 14.10 -13.09
CA TYR A 235 -8.47 13.34 -13.44
C TYR A 235 -8.14 12.05 -14.19
N ARG A 236 -9.13 11.16 -14.25
CA ARG A 236 -9.05 9.89 -14.98
C ARG A 236 -9.06 10.14 -16.49
N ILE A 237 -7.99 9.74 -17.16
CA ILE A 237 -7.80 9.91 -18.61
C ILE A 237 -7.93 8.61 -19.40
N ASN A 238 -8.08 7.47 -18.74
CA ASN A 238 -8.23 6.17 -19.37
C ASN A 238 -9.25 5.33 -18.58
N GLN A 239 -9.96 4.45 -19.26
CA GLN A 239 -10.90 3.51 -18.67
C GLN A 239 -10.27 2.13 -18.48
N LEU A 240 -9.48 1.66 -19.45
CA LEU A 240 -8.73 0.40 -19.38
C LEU A 240 -7.32 0.62 -18.82
N VAL A 241 -6.72 -0.40 -18.19
CA VAL A 241 -5.27 -0.36 -17.92
C VAL A 241 -4.51 -0.39 -19.24
N LEU A 242 -3.63 0.57 -19.50
CA LEU A 242 -2.79 0.58 -20.70
C LEU A 242 -1.37 0.10 -20.39
N ASN A 243 -0.87 -0.83 -21.19
CA ASN A 243 0.49 -1.36 -21.13
C ASN A 243 1.16 -1.31 -22.51
N ARG A 244 2.49 -1.31 -22.55
CA ARG A 244 3.24 -1.63 -23.79
C ARG A 244 3.41 -3.14 -23.96
N ALA A 245 3.08 -3.67 -25.13
CA ALA A 245 3.27 -5.06 -25.54
C ALA A 245 4.73 -5.30 -25.96
N ARG A 246 5.67 -5.21 -25.01
CA ARG A 246 7.11 -5.39 -25.23
C ARG A 246 7.83 -5.84 -23.95
N LYS A 247 9.15 -6.01 -24.02
CA LYS A 247 9.98 -6.23 -22.82
C LYS A 247 9.80 -5.07 -21.81
N PRO A 248 9.68 -5.34 -20.50
CA PRO A 248 9.41 -4.29 -19.51
C PRO A 248 10.42 -3.14 -19.54
N ALA A 249 9.94 -1.92 -19.38
CA ALA A 249 10.73 -0.69 -19.35
C ALA A 249 10.09 0.34 -18.40
N ASP A 250 10.73 1.49 -18.20
CA ASP A 250 10.17 2.54 -17.35
C ASP A 250 8.90 3.17 -17.97
N ALA A 251 7.96 3.54 -17.10
CA ALA A 251 6.68 4.19 -17.43
C ALA A 251 5.86 3.47 -18.53
N ASP A 252 5.82 2.15 -18.46
CA ASP A 252 5.13 1.32 -19.45
C ASP A 252 3.71 0.90 -19.03
N ILE A 253 3.17 1.47 -17.94
CA ILE A 253 1.83 1.16 -17.41
C ILE A 253 1.08 2.44 -16.98
N LEU A 254 -0.06 2.71 -17.62
CA LEU A 254 -1.02 3.74 -17.22
C LEU A 254 -2.26 3.06 -16.62
N VAL A 255 -2.49 3.30 -15.33
CA VAL A 255 -3.51 2.63 -14.54
C VAL A 255 -4.62 3.64 -14.19
N PRO A 256 -5.89 3.36 -14.51
CA PRO A 256 -6.99 4.15 -13.97
C PRO A 256 -7.16 3.84 -12.48
N GLY A 257 -7.57 4.82 -11.69
CA GLY A 257 -7.81 4.61 -10.27
C GLY A 257 -8.86 5.57 -9.75
N ASP A 258 -10.07 5.07 -9.55
CA ASP A 258 -11.19 5.88 -9.06
C ASP A 258 -11.41 7.11 -9.96
N THR A 259 -11.22 8.32 -9.44
CA THR A 259 -11.36 9.60 -10.14
C THR A 259 -10.09 10.07 -10.87
N ILE A 260 -8.97 9.36 -10.76
CA ILE A 260 -7.65 9.75 -11.27
C ILE A 260 -7.05 8.68 -12.18
N SER A 261 -5.92 9.00 -12.81
CA SER A 261 -5.07 8.05 -13.51
C SER A 261 -3.63 8.15 -12.98
N LEU A 262 -2.89 7.04 -13.00
CA LEU A 262 -1.52 6.96 -12.52
C LEU A 262 -0.61 6.37 -13.60
N ILE A 263 0.50 7.04 -13.89
CA ILE A 263 1.57 6.50 -14.73
C ILE A 263 2.69 5.98 -13.85
N GLY A 264 3.13 4.76 -14.13
CA GLY A 264 4.24 4.15 -13.45
C GLY A 264 4.87 3.04 -14.29
N THR A 265 6.04 2.57 -13.92
CA THR A 265 6.90 2.98 -12.81
C THR A 265 8.30 3.18 -13.34
N THR A 266 9.15 3.95 -12.65
CA THR A 266 10.60 3.83 -12.82
C THR A 266 11.13 2.60 -12.07
N SER A 267 12.39 2.22 -12.34
CA SER A 267 13.10 1.19 -11.58
C SER A 267 14.57 1.51 -11.37
N SER A 268 14.95 1.93 -10.15
CA SER A 268 16.34 2.17 -9.76
C SER A 268 16.72 1.37 -8.50
N ARG A 269 17.91 0.77 -8.50
CA ARG A 269 18.46 0.14 -7.28
C ARG A 269 18.91 1.24 -6.32
N ILE A 270 18.60 1.08 -5.04
CA ILE A 270 19.04 2.00 -3.98
C ILE A 270 19.67 1.21 -2.84
N ASP A 271 20.49 1.89 -2.05
CA ASP A 271 21.05 1.32 -0.83
C ASP A 271 19.97 1.07 0.21
N TYR A 272 20.12 0.00 0.98
CA TYR A 272 19.15 -0.39 2.02
C TYR A 272 18.94 0.71 3.08
N HIS A 273 19.97 1.49 3.43
CA HIS A 273 19.84 2.58 4.40
C HIS A 273 18.93 3.73 3.92
N LYS A 274 18.56 3.79 2.64
CA LYS A 274 17.71 4.84 2.05
C LYS A 274 16.23 4.46 1.95
N ILE A 275 15.83 3.26 2.36
CA ILE A 275 14.45 2.75 2.13
C ILE A 275 13.36 3.56 2.82
N ASP A 276 13.67 4.27 3.91
CA ASP A 276 12.74 5.17 4.61
C ASP A 276 12.81 6.63 4.10
N GLN A 277 13.75 6.95 3.19
CA GLN A 277 14.02 8.30 2.67
C GLN A 277 13.80 8.35 1.15
N LEU A 278 12.60 7.97 0.71
CA LEU A 278 12.26 7.94 -0.70
C LEU A 278 11.77 9.30 -1.18
N THR A 279 12.50 9.89 -2.12
CA THR A 279 12.11 11.07 -2.90
C THR A 279 11.89 10.69 -4.36
N VAL A 280 11.08 11.50 -5.06
CA VAL A 280 10.95 11.43 -6.52
C VAL A 280 11.82 12.55 -7.09
N GLU A 281 12.76 12.19 -7.95
CA GLU A 281 13.68 13.13 -8.58
C GLU A 281 13.10 13.70 -9.89
N PRO A 282 13.49 14.92 -10.29
CA PRO A 282 12.99 15.56 -11.52
C PRO A 282 13.18 14.70 -12.79
N GLU A 283 14.27 13.96 -12.90
CA GLU A 283 14.54 13.10 -14.05
C GLU A 283 13.54 11.93 -14.12
N GLU A 284 13.09 11.43 -12.97
CA GLU A 284 12.07 10.36 -12.92
C GLU A 284 10.72 10.89 -13.38
N VAL A 285 10.39 12.12 -12.99
CA VAL A 285 9.19 12.82 -13.46
C VAL A 285 9.22 12.99 -14.98
N GLU A 286 10.35 13.44 -15.53
CA GLU A 286 10.52 13.61 -16.97
C GLU A 286 10.36 12.28 -17.73
N VAL A 287 11.00 11.20 -17.25
CA VAL A 287 10.88 9.86 -17.85
C VAL A 287 9.42 9.39 -17.81
N LEU A 288 8.74 9.53 -16.67
CA LEU A 288 7.34 9.10 -16.52
C LEU A 288 6.40 9.85 -17.48
N LEU A 289 6.60 11.17 -17.65
CA LEU A 289 5.84 11.97 -18.61
C LEU A 289 6.16 11.57 -20.06
N ARG A 290 7.43 11.53 -20.43
CA ARG A 290 7.87 11.27 -21.82
C ARG A 290 7.39 9.92 -22.31
N GLU A 291 7.52 8.87 -21.50
CA GLU A 291 7.10 7.52 -21.87
C GLU A 291 5.57 7.35 -21.71
N GLY A 292 4.95 7.96 -20.70
CA GLY A 292 3.49 7.95 -20.52
C GLY A 292 2.72 8.58 -21.68
N ILE A 293 3.23 9.69 -22.25
CA ILE A 293 2.66 10.32 -23.46
C ILE A 293 2.58 9.34 -24.65
N LYS A 294 3.48 8.35 -24.72
CA LYS A 294 3.42 7.32 -25.75
C LYS A 294 2.28 6.33 -25.54
N LEU A 295 1.82 6.11 -24.31
CA LEU A 295 0.63 5.30 -24.02
C LEU A 295 -0.65 6.08 -24.33
N ALA A 296 -0.72 7.33 -23.86
CA ALA A 296 -1.88 8.19 -24.00
C ALA A 296 -1.44 9.65 -24.25
N PRO A 297 -1.50 10.16 -25.50
CA PRO A 297 -1.00 11.50 -25.85
C PRO A 297 -1.65 12.66 -25.07
N ILE A 298 -2.88 12.47 -24.57
CA ILE A 298 -3.59 13.44 -23.73
C ILE A 298 -2.81 13.81 -22.45
N MET A 299 -1.92 12.92 -21.97
CA MET A 299 -1.06 13.19 -20.81
C MET A 299 -0.22 14.45 -20.96
N ALA A 300 0.19 14.81 -22.19
CA ALA A 300 0.99 16.01 -22.44
C ALA A 300 0.28 17.33 -22.03
N ARG A 301 -1.03 17.28 -21.86
CA ARG A 301 -1.88 18.43 -21.47
C ARG A 301 -2.64 18.20 -20.18
N THR A 302 -2.43 17.07 -19.53
CA THR A 302 -3.08 16.72 -18.27
C THR A 302 -2.23 17.21 -17.11
N ARG A 303 -2.84 17.85 -16.13
CA ARG A 303 -2.11 18.40 -14.98
C ARG A 303 -1.65 17.26 -14.08
N LEU A 304 -0.42 17.36 -13.59
CA LEU A 304 0.08 16.46 -12.56
C LEU A 304 -0.38 16.93 -11.20
N LEU A 305 -0.93 16.01 -10.43
CA LEU A 305 -1.46 16.25 -9.10
C LEU A 305 -0.38 16.03 -8.02
N ARG A 306 0.38 14.94 -8.14
CA ARG A 306 1.48 14.57 -7.22
C ARG A 306 2.34 13.46 -7.80
N ALA A 307 3.51 13.28 -7.21
CA ALA A 307 4.36 12.12 -7.39
C ALA A 307 4.57 11.37 -6.07
N TYR A 308 4.90 10.09 -6.15
CA TYR A 308 5.36 9.31 -5.00
C TYR A 308 6.29 8.18 -5.45
N ALA A 309 7.11 7.71 -4.53
CA ALA A 309 7.98 6.56 -4.74
C ALA A 309 7.66 5.45 -3.73
N GLY A 310 7.78 4.21 -4.17
CA GLY A 310 7.78 3.02 -3.34
C GLY A 310 9.05 2.20 -3.55
N VAL A 311 9.25 1.18 -2.70
CA VAL A 311 10.41 0.29 -2.79
C VAL A 311 9.95 -1.17 -2.77
N ARG A 312 10.50 -1.96 -3.68
CA ARG A 312 10.14 -3.37 -3.86
C ARG A 312 10.98 -4.26 -2.92
N PRO A 313 10.37 -5.19 -2.17
CA PRO A 313 11.08 -6.13 -1.30
C PRO A 313 11.64 -7.30 -2.10
N LEU A 314 12.73 -7.08 -2.82
CA LEU A 314 13.38 -8.12 -3.60
C LEU A 314 14.42 -8.86 -2.75
N VAL A 315 14.41 -10.18 -2.78
CA VAL A 315 15.22 -11.04 -1.89
C VAL A 315 16.08 -11.96 -2.74
N ALA A 316 17.34 -12.17 -2.35
CA ALA A 316 18.15 -13.23 -2.95
C ALA A 316 17.75 -14.59 -2.41
N VAL A 317 17.66 -15.59 -3.29
CA VAL A 317 17.57 -16.99 -2.88
C VAL A 317 18.93 -17.41 -2.31
N ASP A 318 18.93 -18.21 -1.24
CA ASP A 318 20.08 -18.51 -0.37
C ASP A 318 21.45 -18.61 -1.06
N GLY A 319 22.45 -17.92 -0.49
CA GLY A 319 23.86 -18.01 -0.87
C GLY A 319 24.34 -17.07 -2.00
N ASP A 320 23.44 -16.38 -2.72
CA ASP A 320 23.83 -15.45 -3.77
C ASP A 320 23.97 -14.00 -3.26
N GLU A 321 25.20 -13.62 -2.87
CA GLU A 321 25.53 -12.23 -2.52
C GLU A 321 25.58 -11.27 -3.72
N SER A 322 25.65 -11.80 -4.95
CA SER A 322 25.82 -10.99 -6.15
C SER A 322 24.52 -10.36 -6.65
N GLY A 323 23.36 -10.80 -6.12
CA GLY A 323 22.05 -10.32 -6.56
C GLY A 323 21.75 -10.66 -8.02
N ARG A 324 22.32 -11.77 -8.53
CA ARG A 324 22.04 -12.31 -9.87
C ARG A 324 20.77 -13.17 -9.86
N ASN A 325 20.51 -13.89 -8.78
CA ASN A 325 19.31 -14.70 -8.54
C ASN A 325 18.38 -14.01 -7.54
N ILE A 326 17.87 -12.83 -7.91
CA ILE A 326 16.85 -12.12 -7.15
C ILE A 326 15.48 -12.74 -7.44
N SER A 327 14.87 -13.36 -6.43
CA SER A 327 13.51 -13.89 -6.55
C SER A 327 12.50 -12.74 -6.57
N ARG A 328 11.59 -12.78 -7.54
CA ARG A 328 10.35 -11.97 -7.58
C ARG A 328 9.11 -12.78 -7.14
N GLY A 329 9.34 -14.03 -6.74
CA GLY A 329 8.33 -14.96 -6.23
C GLY A 329 8.11 -14.81 -4.74
N ILE A 330 7.24 -15.66 -4.20
CA ILE A 330 6.96 -15.73 -2.77
C ILE A 330 8.11 -16.46 -2.06
N VAL A 331 8.60 -15.92 -0.96
CA VAL A 331 9.66 -16.55 -0.15
C VAL A 331 9.15 -16.72 1.29
N LEU A 332 8.89 -17.96 1.68
CA LEU A 332 8.52 -18.35 3.04
C LEU A 332 9.68 -19.11 3.68
N LEU A 333 10.16 -18.64 4.82
CA LEU A 333 11.28 -19.23 5.55
C LEU A 333 10.80 -19.70 6.93
N ASP A 334 10.91 -21.01 7.16
CA ASP A 334 10.85 -21.60 8.49
C ASP A 334 12.26 -21.55 9.11
N HIS A 335 12.49 -20.62 10.04
CA HIS A 335 13.79 -20.48 10.68
C HIS A 335 14.12 -21.63 11.64
N ALA A 336 13.16 -22.46 12.04
CA ALA A 336 13.45 -23.66 12.80
C ALA A 336 14.14 -24.71 11.92
N GLU A 337 13.72 -24.85 10.66
CA GLU A 337 14.32 -25.77 9.69
C GLU A 337 15.61 -25.21 9.08
N ARG A 338 15.61 -23.92 8.71
CA ARG A 338 16.77 -23.27 8.05
C ARG A 338 17.89 -22.92 9.02
N ASP A 339 17.55 -22.36 10.18
CA ASP A 339 18.50 -21.67 11.07
C ASP A 339 18.53 -22.27 12.50
N GLY A 340 17.69 -23.28 12.80
CA GLY A 340 17.56 -23.87 14.13
C GLY A 340 16.84 -23.00 15.17
N LEU A 341 16.21 -21.89 14.76
CA LEU A 341 15.50 -20.96 15.65
C LEU A 341 13.98 -21.19 15.61
N LYS A 342 13.41 -21.68 16.72
CA LYS A 342 11.97 -21.96 16.85
C LYS A 342 11.18 -20.70 17.19
N GLY A 343 9.89 -20.69 16.85
CA GLY A 343 8.96 -19.61 17.18
C GLY A 343 9.10 -18.35 16.32
N PHE A 344 9.89 -18.40 15.24
CA PHE A 344 10.10 -17.28 14.33
C PHE A 344 10.09 -17.76 12.87
N ASN A 345 9.35 -17.06 12.01
CA ASN A 345 9.20 -17.38 10.60
C ASN A 345 9.22 -16.06 9.80
N THR A 346 9.62 -16.09 8.53
CA THR A 346 9.60 -14.91 7.66
C THR A 346 8.90 -15.17 6.35
N ILE A 347 8.06 -14.23 5.93
CA ILE A 347 7.40 -14.21 4.63
C ILE A 347 7.71 -12.88 3.92
N THR A 348 8.26 -12.96 2.72
CA THR A 348 8.67 -11.79 1.94
C THR A 348 8.63 -12.09 0.43
N GLY A 349 9.05 -11.12 -0.37
CA GLY A 349 8.88 -11.14 -1.82
C GLY A 349 7.40 -11.04 -2.20
N GLY A 350 7.02 -11.79 -3.24
CA GLY A 350 5.66 -11.81 -3.75
C GLY A 350 5.19 -10.49 -4.35
N LYS A 351 3.88 -10.39 -4.55
CA LYS A 351 3.22 -9.28 -5.24
C LYS A 351 1.95 -8.92 -4.46
N LEU A 352 1.44 -7.70 -4.63
CA LEU A 352 0.14 -7.35 -4.06
C LEU A 352 -0.93 -8.35 -4.51
N MET A 353 -0.90 -8.81 -5.76
CA MET A 353 -1.93 -9.70 -6.28
C MET A 353 -1.87 -11.11 -5.72
N THR A 354 -0.73 -11.54 -5.19
CA THR A 354 -0.58 -12.87 -4.59
C THR A 354 -0.60 -12.82 -3.07
N TYR A 355 -1.00 -11.69 -2.46
CA TYR A 355 -0.95 -11.52 -1.00
C TYR A 355 -1.77 -12.58 -0.25
N ARG A 356 -2.92 -13.00 -0.80
CA ARG A 356 -3.81 -13.99 -0.16
C ARG A 356 -3.19 -15.39 -0.23
N LEU A 357 -2.59 -15.77 -1.36
CA LEU A 357 -1.78 -16.98 -1.46
C LEU A 357 -0.58 -16.96 -0.50
N MET A 358 0.14 -15.83 -0.40
CA MET A 358 1.23 -15.67 0.58
C MET A 358 0.74 -15.86 2.01
N ALA A 359 -0.44 -15.32 2.32
CA ALA A 359 -1.05 -15.45 3.64
C ALA A 359 -1.47 -16.89 3.94
N GLU A 360 -2.05 -17.59 2.96
CA GLU A 360 -2.41 -19.00 3.07
C GLU A 360 -1.18 -19.86 3.38
N TRP A 361 -0.08 -19.69 2.64
CA TRP A 361 1.16 -20.44 2.88
C TRP A 361 1.76 -20.17 4.26
N ALA A 362 1.85 -18.89 4.65
CA ALA A 362 2.38 -18.52 5.95
C ALA A 362 1.50 -19.06 7.09
N THR A 363 0.18 -18.95 6.97
CA THR A 363 -0.76 -19.43 7.99
C THR A 363 -0.85 -20.97 8.00
N ASP A 364 -0.68 -21.66 6.88
CA ASP A 364 -0.57 -23.13 6.84
C ASP A 364 0.63 -23.62 7.67
N LEU A 365 1.78 -22.96 7.51
CA LEU A 365 2.97 -23.25 8.32
C LEU A 365 2.69 -23.02 9.81
N LEU A 366 2.11 -21.87 10.16
CA LEU A 366 1.78 -21.54 11.55
C LEU A 366 0.75 -22.50 12.14
N ALA A 367 -0.29 -22.85 11.39
CA ALA A 367 -1.33 -23.79 11.80
C ALA A 367 -0.75 -25.18 12.06
N LYS A 368 0.14 -25.67 11.20
CA LYS A 368 0.89 -26.92 11.41
C LYS A 368 1.68 -26.89 12.71
N LYS A 369 2.41 -25.80 13.00
CA LYS A 369 3.21 -25.64 14.23
C LYS A 369 2.36 -25.57 15.50
N LEU A 370 1.18 -24.98 15.40
CA LEU A 370 0.22 -24.86 16.51
C LEU A 370 -0.69 -26.08 16.67
N GLY A 371 -0.57 -27.10 15.81
CA GLY A 371 -1.46 -28.26 15.80
C GLY A 371 -2.91 -27.95 15.41
N ASN A 372 -3.13 -26.85 14.66
CA ASN A 372 -4.44 -26.46 14.15
C ASN A 372 -4.67 -27.06 12.76
N SER A 373 -5.74 -27.86 12.61
CA SER A 373 -6.10 -28.54 11.36
C SER A 373 -7.22 -27.86 10.57
N LYS A 374 -7.69 -26.68 10.99
CA LYS A 374 -8.73 -25.94 10.27
C LYS A 374 -8.19 -25.44 8.91
N PRO A 375 -8.88 -25.72 7.80
CA PRO A 375 -8.42 -25.35 6.46
C PRO A 375 -8.54 -23.85 6.19
N CYS A 376 -7.77 -23.36 5.21
CA CYS A 376 -7.94 -22.01 4.69
C CYS A 376 -9.30 -21.86 4.00
N ARG A 377 -9.98 -20.73 4.21
CA ARG A 377 -11.23 -20.37 3.51
C ARG A 377 -11.18 -18.97 2.88
N THR A 378 -10.00 -18.35 2.85
CA THR A 378 -9.84 -16.95 2.43
C THR A 378 -10.16 -16.72 0.96
N ALA A 379 -10.05 -17.75 0.11
CA ALA A 379 -10.43 -17.69 -1.31
C ALA A 379 -11.95 -17.80 -1.55
N GLU A 380 -12.71 -18.24 -0.56
CA GLU A 380 -14.17 -18.47 -0.65
C GLU A 380 -14.95 -17.31 -0.04
N LEU A 381 -14.51 -16.82 1.12
CA LEU A 381 -15.24 -15.85 1.93
C LEU A 381 -14.96 -14.43 1.44
N SER A 382 -16.01 -13.68 1.12
CA SER A 382 -15.90 -12.26 0.78
C SER A 382 -15.43 -11.42 1.96
N LEU A 383 -14.60 -10.41 1.66
CA LEU A 383 -14.22 -9.38 2.61
C LEU A 383 -15.42 -8.51 2.99
N PRO A 384 -15.45 -7.94 4.22
CA PRO A 384 -16.26 -6.77 4.54
C PRO A 384 -16.24 -5.73 3.42
N GLY A 385 -17.40 -5.26 3.00
CA GLY A 385 -17.62 -4.38 1.84
C GLY A 385 -17.97 -5.15 0.55
N SER A 386 -17.75 -6.46 0.51
CA SER A 386 -18.07 -7.32 -0.66
C SER A 386 -19.08 -8.42 -0.35
N ARG A 387 -19.75 -8.39 0.81
CA ARG A 387 -20.61 -9.51 1.27
C ARG A 387 -22.03 -9.41 0.72
N ASP A 388 -22.53 -8.20 0.55
CA ASP A 388 -23.88 -7.94 0.04
C ASP A 388 -23.84 -6.82 -1.02
N PRO A 389 -24.20 -7.10 -2.28
CA PRO A 389 -24.19 -6.08 -3.33
C PRO A 389 -25.42 -5.16 -3.34
N GLU A 390 -26.39 -5.33 -2.42
CA GLU A 390 -27.59 -4.48 -2.42
C GLU A 390 -27.25 -3.00 -2.18
N LYS A 391 -27.67 -2.16 -3.13
CA LYS A 391 -27.48 -0.71 -3.04
C LYS A 391 -28.48 -0.11 -2.05
N VAL A 392 -27.95 0.51 -1.01
CA VAL A 392 -28.74 1.22 -0.01
C VAL A 392 -28.76 2.71 -0.33
N SER A 393 -29.94 3.30 -0.49
CA SER A 393 -30.08 4.75 -0.60
C SER A 393 -30.10 5.40 0.77
N ALA A 394 -29.53 6.60 0.86
CA ALA A 394 -29.53 7.45 2.03
C ALA A 394 -30.38 8.70 1.76
N PRO A 395 -31.55 8.83 2.40
CA PRO A 395 -32.34 10.06 2.31
C PRO A 395 -31.49 11.29 2.63
N GLY A 396 -31.51 12.29 1.74
CA GLY A 396 -30.80 13.55 1.91
C GLY A 396 -29.34 13.56 1.42
N LEU A 397 -28.78 12.45 0.93
CA LEU A 397 -27.50 12.47 0.19
C LEU A 397 -27.73 12.74 -1.30
N SER A 398 -26.75 13.41 -1.91
CA SER A 398 -26.70 13.54 -3.37
C SER A 398 -26.29 12.21 -4.02
N VAL A 399 -26.79 11.94 -5.23
CA VAL A 399 -26.47 10.71 -5.98
C VAL A 399 -24.95 10.47 -6.11
N PRO A 400 -24.09 11.48 -6.38
CA PRO A 400 -22.64 11.27 -6.39
C PRO A 400 -22.08 10.84 -5.02
N ALA A 401 -22.56 11.42 -3.92
CA ALA A 401 -22.10 11.07 -2.58
C ALA A 401 -22.51 9.66 -2.15
N GLU A 402 -23.74 9.26 -2.46
CA GLU A 402 -24.20 7.88 -2.27
C GLU A 402 -23.32 6.91 -3.07
N GLY A 403 -23.11 7.20 -4.36
CA GLY A 403 -22.32 6.36 -5.26
C GLY A 403 -20.87 6.20 -4.81
N SER A 404 -20.19 7.29 -4.44
CA SER A 404 -18.80 7.24 -3.96
C SER A 404 -18.67 6.48 -2.64
N ALA A 405 -19.58 6.68 -1.69
CA ALA A 405 -19.55 5.95 -0.43
C ALA A 405 -19.84 4.45 -0.62
N GLN A 406 -20.82 4.08 -1.46
CA GLN A 406 -21.09 2.69 -1.83
C GLN A 406 -19.90 2.04 -2.54
N TYR A 407 -19.25 2.76 -3.45
CA TYR A 407 -18.06 2.26 -4.12
C TYR A 407 -16.90 2.01 -3.15
N ARG A 408 -16.71 2.90 -2.15
CA ARG A 408 -15.63 2.77 -1.16
C ARG A 408 -15.89 1.71 -0.10
N HIS A 409 -17.12 1.61 0.40
CA HIS A 409 -17.45 0.83 1.60
C HIS A 409 -18.36 -0.37 1.34
N GLY A 410 -18.91 -0.50 0.13
CA GLY A 410 -19.84 -1.57 -0.22
C GLY A 410 -21.04 -1.63 0.73
N GLU A 411 -21.37 -2.82 1.24
CA GLU A 411 -22.52 -2.98 2.15
C GLU A 411 -22.37 -2.19 3.48
N ARG A 412 -21.15 -1.79 3.83
CA ARG A 412 -20.87 -1.11 5.10
C ARG A 412 -21.38 0.31 5.16
N VAL A 413 -21.84 0.88 4.05
CA VAL A 413 -22.51 2.18 4.05
C VAL A 413 -23.70 2.23 5.01
N ILE A 414 -24.35 1.09 5.28
CA ILE A 414 -25.46 0.97 6.25
C ILE A 414 -25.06 1.48 7.65
N ALA A 415 -23.77 1.42 8.01
CA ALA A 415 -23.31 1.88 9.31
C ALA A 415 -23.45 3.41 9.48
N PHE A 416 -23.43 4.18 8.38
CA PHE A 416 -23.41 5.65 8.43
C PHE A 416 -24.39 6.36 7.49
N PHE A 417 -25.07 5.64 6.60
CA PHE A 417 -26.19 6.17 5.81
C PHE A 417 -27.41 6.37 6.72
N ARG A 418 -27.72 7.63 7.01
CA ARG A 418 -28.78 8.02 7.95
C ARG A 418 -29.48 9.28 7.43
N ASP A 419 -30.77 9.42 7.73
CA ASP A 419 -31.49 10.67 7.50
C ASP A 419 -31.07 11.71 8.56
N ASN A 420 -29.87 12.26 8.41
CA ASN A 420 -29.28 13.22 9.33
C ASN A 420 -28.49 14.28 8.54
N PRO A 421 -28.96 15.54 8.49
CA PRO A 421 -28.30 16.61 7.74
C PRO A 421 -26.84 16.84 8.11
N LYS A 422 -26.48 16.64 9.38
CA LYS A 422 -25.09 16.82 9.84
C LYS A 422 -24.20 15.69 9.32
N ALA A 423 -24.63 14.44 9.46
CA ALA A 423 -23.89 13.29 8.95
C ALA A 423 -23.75 13.35 7.42
N ASN A 424 -24.78 13.85 6.74
CA ASN A 424 -24.84 13.96 5.28
C ASN A 424 -24.07 15.17 4.71
N ALA A 425 -23.55 16.05 5.57
CA ALA A 425 -22.75 17.19 5.14
C ALA A 425 -21.47 16.72 4.43
N LEU A 426 -21.21 17.28 3.25
CA LEU A 426 -19.97 17.03 2.51
C LEU A 426 -18.80 17.76 3.18
N ILE A 427 -17.75 17.01 3.46
CA ILE A 427 -16.49 17.50 4.01
C ILE A 427 -15.42 17.59 2.94
N CYS A 428 -15.41 16.67 1.98
CA CYS A 428 -14.56 16.75 0.79
C CYS A 428 -15.40 16.58 -0.46
N GLU A 429 -15.53 17.66 -1.23
CA GLU A 429 -16.30 17.70 -2.47
C GLU A 429 -15.58 16.94 -3.59
N CYS A 430 -14.25 16.99 -3.64
CA CYS A 430 -13.46 16.31 -4.67
C CYS A 430 -13.62 14.77 -4.65
N GLU A 431 -13.84 14.21 -3.45
CA GLU A 431 -13.89 12.77 -3.21
C GLU A 431 -15.25 12.35 -2.65
N MET A 432 -16.22 13.28 -2.58
CA MET A 432 -17.56 13.06 -2.02
C MET A 432 -17.54 12.38 -0.64
N VAL A 433 -16.68 12.86 0.27
CA VAL A 433 -16.58 12.33 1.65
C VAL A 433 -17.51 13.10 2.56
N THR A 434 -18.37 12.40 3.29
CA THR A 434 -19.34 12.98 4.23
C THR A 434 -18.84 12.98 5.67
N ALA A 435 -19.45 13.79 6.54
CA ALA A 435 -19.13 13.81 7.96
C ALA A 435 -19.47 12.47 8.66
N GLY A 436 -20.54 11.78 8.22
CA GLY A 436 -20.93 10.46 8.72
C GLY A 436 -19.93 9.36 8.33
N GLU A 437 -19.39 9.43 7.11
CA GLU A 437 -18.31 8.53 6.68
C GLU A 437 -17.04 8.72 7.53
N ILE A 438 -16.69 9.97 7.84
CA ILE A 438 -15.56 10.28 8.73
C ILE A 438 -15.81 9.73 10.14
N GLU A 439 -17.01 9.92 10.69
CA GLU A 439 -17.39 9.37 11.98
C GLU A 439 -17.23 7.84 12.02
N TYR A 440 -17.73 7.14 10.99
CA TYR A 440 -17.59 5.70 10.86
C TYR A 440 -16.13 5.27 10.81
N ALA A 441 -15.31 5.92 9.99
CA ALA A 441 -13.88 5.59 9.88
C ALA A 441 -13.14 5.76 11.22
N LEU A 442 -13.45 6.83 11.96
CA LEU A 442 -12.84 7.10 13.26
C LEU A 442 -13.24 6.08 14.33
N ARG A 443 -14.47 5.57 14.29
CA ARG A 443 -14.97 4.62 15.28
C ARG A 443 -14.58 3.18 14.98
N GLU A 444 -14.66 2.77 13.71
CA GLU A 444 -14.64 1.36 13.34
C GLU A 444 -13.35 0.92 12.60
N LEU A 445 -12.62 1.86 11.98
CA LEU A 445 -11.57 1.54 11.00
C LEU A 445 -10.14 1.89 11.43
N ASP A 446 -9.88 1.93 12.75
CA ASP A 446 -8.55 2.15 13.34
C ASP A 446 -7.88 3.42 12.81
N VAL A 447 -8.64 4.53 12.80
CA VAL A 447 -8.16 5.85 12.37
C VAL A 447 -7.85 6.73 13.58
N ASP A 448 -6.59 7.15 13.67
CA ASP A 448 -6.08 7.98 14.77
C ASP A 448 -5.63 9.39 14.34
N ASN A 449 -5.42 9.61 13.04
CA ASN A 449 -5.04 10.92 12.50
C ASN A 449 -5.59 11.12 11.07
N LEU A 450 -5.42 12.32 10.51
CA LEU A 450 -5.93 12.66 9.17
C LEU A 450 -5.25 11.89 8.02
N VAL A 451 -4.00 11.48 8.17
CA VAL A 451 -3.28 10.68 7.16
C VAL A 451 -3.87 9.27 7.10
N ASP A 452 -4.24 8.71 8.25
CA ASP A 452 -4.93 7.42 8.35
C ASP A 452 -6.34 7.54 7.78
N LEU A 453 -7.07 8.61 8.14
CA LEU A 453 -8.42 8.90 7.66
C LEU A 453 -8.47 8.96 6.13
N ARG A 454 -7.46 9.61 5.53
CA ARG A 454 -7.28 9.63 4.08
C ARG A 454 -7.21 8.22 3.48
N ARG A 455 -6.48 7.28 4.10
CA ARG A 455 -6.38 5.91 3.56
C ARG A 455 -7.70 5.15 3.67
N ARG A 456 -8.60 5.51 4.60
CA ARG A 456 -9.93 4.87 4.75
C ARG A 456 -11.02 5.50 3.88
N THR A 457 -10.92 6.79 3.59
CA THR A 457 -12.04 7.58 3.01
C THR A 457 -11.67 8.29 1.71
N ARG A 458 -10.39 8.32 1.34
CA ARG A 458 -9.83 9.19 0.29
C ARG A 458 -9.88 10.69 0.57
N LEU A 459 -10.21 11.13 1.79
CA LEU A 459 -10.16 12.55 2.19
C LEU A 459 -8.85 13.23 1.74
N GLY A 460 -8.96 14.30 0.95
CA GLY A 460 -7.82 15.06 0.44
C GLY A 460 -6.94 14.30 -0.56
N MET A 461 -7.44 13.24 -1.18
CA MET A 461 -6.78 12.59 -2.33
C MET A 461 -7.11 13.24 -3.67
N GLY A 462 -8.23 13.96 -3.77
CA GLY A 462 -8.70 14.57 -5.01
C GLY A 462 -7.91 15.81 -5.46
N PRO A 463 -8.37 16.51 -6.50
CA PRO A 463 -7.60 17.55 -7.18
C PRO A 463 -7.07 18.67 -6.29
N CYS A 464 -7.80 19.07 -5.24
CA CYS A 464 -7.37 20.12 -4.30
C CYS A 464 -6.31 19.67 -3.28
N GLN A 465 -5.93 18.39 -3.29
CA GLN A 465 -4.92 17.83 -2.39
C GLN A 465 -5.15 18.08 -0.88
N GLY A 466 -6.40 18.27 -0.47
CA GLY A 466 -6.75 18.53 0.93
C GLY A 466 -6.88 20.01 1.29
N GLU A 467 -6.64 20.91 0.34
CA GLU A 467 -6.68 22.37 0.53
C GLU A 467 -7.98 22.82 1.23
N LEU A 468 -9.14 22.33 0.79
CA LEU A 468 -10.43 22.79 1.30
C LEU A 468 -11.04 21.89 2.38
N CYS A 469 -10.66 20.61 2.45
CA CYS A 469 -11.32 19.64 3.34
C CYS A 469 -10.53 19.35 4.62
N ALA A 470 -9.21 19.59 4.64
CA ALA A 470 -8.36 19.17 5.75
C ALA A 470 -8.71 19.87 7.07
N TYR A 471 -8.93 21.19 7.06
CA TYR A 471 -9.30 21.92 8.29
C TYR A 471 -10.69 21.50 8.82
N ARG A 472 -11.64 21.22 7.92
CA ARG A 472 -12.98 20.72 8.29
C ARG A 472 -12.89 19.34 8.94
N ALA A 473 -12.09 18.44 8.37
CA ALA A 473 -11.84 17.13 8.95
C ALA A 473 -11.10 17.23 10.29
N ALA A 474 -10.13 18.14 10.44
CA ALA A 474 -9.46 18.40 11.72
C ALA A 474 -10.46 18.81 12.81
N GLY A 475 -11.44 19.67 12.48
CA GLY A 475 -12.54 20.01 13.38
C GLY A 475 -13.37 18.80 13.81
N LEU A 476 -13.65 17.86 12.88
CA LEU A 476 -14.36 16.62 13.20
C LEU A 476 -13.54 15.65 14.05
N MET A 477 -12.20 15.64 13.94
CA MET A 477 -11.35 14.87 14.87
C MET A 477 -11.59 15.31 16.31
N GLN A 478 -11.75 16.61 16.54
CA GLN A 478 -12.09 17.14 17.85
C GLN A 478 -13.53 16.80 18.24
N GLU A 479 -14.47 17.05 17.35
CA GLU A 479 -15.90 16.86 17.62
C GLU A 479 -16.22 15.41 18.01
N TYR A 480 -15.61 14.44 17.34
CA TYR A 480 -15.81 13.02 17.60
C TYR A 480 -14.86 12.46 18.67
N GLY A 481 -14.18 13.32 19.44
CA GLY A 481 -13.43 12.95 20.64
C GLY A 481 -12.10 12.24 20.38
N LYS A 482 -11.52 12.36 19.19
CA LYS A 482 -10.22 11.76 18.82
C LYS A 482 -9.04 12.67 19.14
N ALA A 483 -9.26 13.97 19.27
CA ALA A 483 -8.23 14.95 19.55
C ALA A 483 -8.79 16.13 20.36
N ASP A 484 -7.95 16.80 21.13
CA ASP A 484 -8.24 18.18 21.54
C ASP A 484 -7.95 19.17 20.40
N GLY A 485 -8.30 20.45 20.58
CA GLY A 485 -8.09 21.47 19.54
C GLY A 485 -6.61 21.65 19.14
N ARG A 486 -5.67 21.52 20.09
CA ARG A 486 -4.23 21.63 19.80
C ARG A 486 -3.74 20.42 19.00
N GLN A 487 -4.15 19.22 19.40
CA GLN A 487 -3.85 17.98 18.69
C GLN A 487 -4.43 18.01 17.27
N ALA A 488 -5.64 18.54 17.08
CA ALA A 488 -6.25 18.71 15.77
C ALA A 488 -5.44 19.65 14.86
N CYS A 489 -4.92 20.77 15.37
CA CYS A 489 -4.02 21.66 14.62
C CYS A 489 -2.72 20.95 14.22
N VAL A 490 -2.13 20.16 15.13
CA VAL A 490 -0.91 19.38 14.82
C VAL A 490 -1.19 18.34 13.73
N MET A 491 -2.33 17.64 13.79
CA MET A 491 -2.75 16.69 12.77
C MET A 491 -2.99 17.36 11.42
N LEU A 492 -3.60 18.55 11.39
CA LEU A 492 -3.81 19.34 10.19
C LEU A 492 -2.48 19.69 9.51
N ARG A 493 -1.51 20.20 10.27
CA ARG A 493 -0.17 20.51 9.76
C ARG A 493 0.52 19.26 9.21
N GLN A 494 0.53 18.16 9.98
CA GLN A 494 1.12 16.89 9.55
C GLN A 494 0.48 16.36 8.26
N PHE A 495 -0.84 16.52 8.12
CA PHE A 495 -1.56 16.13 6.92
C PHE A 495 -1.11 16.95 5.71
N LEU A 496 -1.10 18.27 5.82
CA LEU A 496 -0.69 19.18 4.73
C LEU A 496 0.76 18.96 4.32
N GLU A 497 1.67 18.76 5.27
CA GLU A 497 3.07 18.39 5.00
C GLU A 497 3.16 17.08 4.22
N GLU A 498 2.39 16.06 4.60
CA GLU A 498 2.36 14.78 3.88
C GLU A 498 1.77 14.91 2.46
N ARG A 499 0.84 15.85 2.25
CA ARG A 499 0.35 16.18 0.90
C ARG A 499 1.45 16.90 0.11
N TYR A 500 2.09 17.90 0.70
CA TYR A 500 3.13 18.72 0.09
C TYR A 500 4.33 17.89 -0.37
N LYS A 501 4.76 16.88 0.41
CA LYS A 501 5.81 15.93 -0.02
C LYS A 501 5.54 15.31 -1.39
N GLY A 502 4.26 15.05 -1.71
CA GLY A 502 3.87 14.49 -3.00
C GLY A 502 3.70 15.54 -4.10
N THR A 503 3.29 16.76 -3.78
CA THR A 503 3.11 17.82 -4.80
C THR A 503 4.43 18.49 -5.16
N ARG A 504 5.39 18.55 -4.23
CA ARG A 504 6.70 19.20 -4.41
C ARG A 504 7.46 18.74 -5.67
N PRO A 505 7.55 17.44 -6.01
CA PRO A 505 8.24 17.02 -7.24
C PRO A 505 7.56 17.47 -8.53
N VAL A 506 6.29 17.89 -8.46
CA VAL A 506 5.48 18.33 -9.61
C VAL A 506 5.13 19.81 -9.58
N LEU A 507 5.90 20.61 -8.82
CA LEU A 507 5.58 21.99 -8.46
C LEU A 507 5.88 23.00 -9.58
N TRP A 508 5.15 22.90 -10.70
CA TRP A 508 5.16 23.88 -11.79
C TRP A 508 3.75 24.09 -12.34
N GLY A 509 3.58 25.12 -13.19
CA GLY A 509 2.30 25.40 -13.84
C GLY A 509 1.16 25.56 -12.83
N ASP A 510 0.06 24.86 -13.05
CA ASP A 510 -1.12 24.92 -12.18
C ASP A 510 -0.92 24.27 -10.81
N ALA A 511 -0.02 23.28 -10.68
CA ALA A 511 0.31 22.68 -9.39
C ALA A 511 1.04 23.66 -8.46
N LEU A 512 1.92 24.51 -9.02
CA LEU A 512 2.55 25.60 -8.26
C LEU A 512 1.52 26.64 -7.82
N ARG A 513 0.59 27.03 -8.70
CA ARG A 513 -0.47 27.99 -8.37
C ARG A 513 -1.36 27.50 -7.22
N GLU A 514 -1.75 26.23 -7.25
CA GLU A 514 -2.54 25.60 -6.20
C GLU A 514 -1.77 25.52 -4.87
N ALA A 515 -0.47 25.16 -4.92
CA ALA A 515 0.37 25.12 -3.73
C ALA A 515 0.55 26.51 -3.08
N GLU A 516 0.74 27.56 -3.88
CA GLU A 516 0.80 28.95 -3.38
C GLU A 516 -0.53 29.37 -2.74
N PHE A 517 -1.66 28.98 -3.33
CA PHE A 517 -2.97 29.27 -2.75
C PHE A 517 -3.21 28.51 -1.44
N THR A 518 -2.85 27.22 -1.40
CA THR A 518 -2.85 26.42 -0.16
C THR A 518 -1.98 27.07 0.91
N TYR A 519 -0.75 27.51 0.57
CA TYR A 519 0.13 28.22 1.48
C TYR A 519 -0.53 29.50 2.02
N TRP A 520 -1.14 30.31 1.15
CA TRP A 520 -1.83 31.53 1.58
C TRP A 520 -2.98 31.26 2.56
N ILE A 521 -3.74 30.19 2.36
CA ILE A 521 -4.81 29.78 3.29
C ILE A 521 -4.21 29.35 4.64
N TYR A 522 -3.29 28.40 4.65
CA TYR A 522 -2.88 27.74 5.89
C TYR A 522 -1.80 28.49 6.66
N GLU A 523 -0.83 29.07 5.97
CA GLU A 523 0.19 29.90 6.61
C GLU A 523 -0.29 31.35 6.75
N GLY A 524 -0.90 31.92 5.71
CA GLY A 524 -1.34 33.31 5.71
C GLY A 524 -2.56 33.59 6.58
N LEU A 525 -3.66 32.83 6.43
CA LEU A 525 -4.90 33.07 7.17
C LEU A 525 -4.94 32.36 8.52
N PHE A 526 -4.47 31.11 8.59
CA PHE A 526 -4.54 30.32 9.82
C PHE A 526 -3.26 30.38 10.68
N GLY A 527 -2.13 30.89 10.17
CA GLY A 527 -0.87 30.95 10.93
C GLY A 527 -0.35 29.58 11.35
N LEU A 528 -0.58 28.54 10.53
CA LEU A 528 -0.36 27.15 10.94
C LEU A 528 1.13 26.84 11.22
N GLY A 529 2.07 27.50 10.55
CA GLY A 529 3.51 27.31 10.74
C GLY A 529 4.01 27.75 12.12
N GLU A 530 3.29 28.61 12.83
CA GLU A 530 3.62 29.02 14.20
C GLU A 530 3.34 27.91 15.23
N TRP A 531 2.54 26.90 14.86
CA TRP A 531 2.29 25.72 15.67
C TRP A 531 3.45 24.73 15.58
N THR A 532 4.57 25.09 16.20
CA THR A 532 5.69 24.17 16.40
C THR A 532 5.38 23.26 17.60
N ALA A 533 5.50 21.94 17.42
CA ALA A 533 5.37 20.97 18.50
C ALA A 533 6.72 20.28 18.74
N PRO A 534 7.58 20.80 19.64
CA PRO A 534 8.82 20.13 20.03
C PRO A 534 8.60 18.83 20.83
N HIS A 535 7.38 18.53 21.28
CA HIS A 535 7.13 17.49 22.29
C HIS A 535 6.17 16.37 21.85
N LEU A 536 5.69 16.37 20.61
CA LEU A 536 4.82 15.31 20.06
C LEU A 536 5.45 14.56 18.87
N VAL A 537 6.57 15.08 18.35
CA VAL A 537 7.45 14.29 17.50
C VAL A 537 8.48 13.71 18.45
N ALA A 538 8.25 12.49 18.93
CA ALA A 538 9.39 11.70 19.39
C ALA A 538 10.28 11.52 18.17
N GLU A 539 11.30 12.37 18.00
CA GLU A 539 12.43 11.97 17.18
C GLU A 539 12.90 10.63 17.75
N PRO A 540 12.94 9.56 16.95
CA PRO A 540 13.54 8.34 17.44
C PRO A 540 14.96 8.70 17.88
N PRO A 541 15.42 8.26 19.06
CA PRO A 541 16.80 8.50 19.45
C PRO A 541 17.65 7.85 18.35
N PHE A 542 18.31 8.68 17.54
CA PHE A 542 19.44 8.21 16.76
C PHE A 542 20.41 7.61 17.79
N PRO A 543 20.86 6.36 17.63
CA PRO A 543 22.00 5.91 18.38
C PRO A 543 23.15 6.84 17.99
N GLN A 544 23.59 7.68 18.92
CA GLN A 544 24.90 8.28 18.82
C GLN A 544 25.90 7.13 18.82
N ASP A 545 26.69 7.01 17.77
CA ASP A 545 27.78 6.07 17.66
C ASP A 545 28.65 6.15 18.92
N ALA A 546 28.51 5.16 19.80
CA ALA A 546 29.45 4.90 20.87
C ALA A 546 30.68 4.19 20.27
N SER A 547 31.45 4.89 19.43
CA SER A 547 32.72 4.38 18.92
C SER A 547 33.75 5.48 18.58
N THR A 548 33.92 6.48 19.45
CA THR A 548 35.14 7.32 19.44
C THR A 548 35.52 7.77 20.85
N ALA A 549 35.64 6.84 21.79
CA ALA A 549 36.43 7.05 23.01
C ALA A 549 37.73 6.25 22.88
N ASN A 550 38.76 6.91 22.35
CA ASN A 550 40.12 6.39 22.28
C ASN A 550 40.91 7.05 23.42
N PRO A 551 41.24 6.34 24.52
CA PRO A 551 42.02 6.93 25.58
C PRO A 551 43.52 6.84 25.26
N THR A 552 44.16 8.02 25.31
CA THR A 552 45.56 8.24 25.75
C THR A 552 46.69 7.54 24.97
N LYS A 553 47.37 8.32 24.13
CA LYS A 553 48.81 8.21 23.92
C LYS A 553 49.49 9.46 24.48
N GLU A 554 50.00 9.33 25.70
CA GLU A 554 50.98 10.24 26.27
C GLU A 554 52.29 10.14 25.47
N ARG A 555 52.82 11.29 25.07
CA ARG A 555 54.25 11.48 24.77
C ARG A 555 54.63 12.87 25.23
N SER A 556 55.30 12.94 26.39
CA SER A 556 56.26 13.99 26.69
C SER A 556 57.33 13.40 27.62
N HIS A 557 58.41 12.94 27.01
CA HIS A 557 59.72 13.02 27.64
C HIS A 557 60.17 14.47 27.53
N GLU A 558 60.43 15.13 28.65
CA GLU A 558 61.70 15.80 28.99
C GLU A 558 61.55 16.61 30.28
N ILE A 559 62.26 16.10 31.30
CA ILE A 559 62.72 16.71 32.57
C ILE A 559 61.66 17.03 33.63
#